data_AF-A0A924WAZ7-F1
#
_entry.id   AF-A0A924WAZ7-F1
#
_cell.length_a   1.000
_cell.length_b   1.000
_cell.length_c   1.000
_cell.angle_alpha   90.00
_cell.angle_beta   90.00
_cell.angle_gamma   90.00
#
_symmetry.space_group_name_H-M   'P 1'
#
loop_
_entity.id
_entity.type
_entity.pdbx_description
1 polymer ?
#
loop_
_entity_poly.entity_id
_entity_poly.type
_entity_poly.pdbx_seq_one_letter_code
_entity_poly.pdbx_strand_id
1 'polypeptide(L)'
;MKKQSNFFFMVLLASLPIVPIFGQSASGTKPEFLLNRNNSSNQPPNKIPVTSGDTLGWLRWRGWTPTEIYSSGAEIRAYVSGAPVGNYIPSNMVFKVGKGLPDRMIILDNGYVGVNTPAPQFALDVETDARVKANLRIGGNGKIALKESLDKLIINPANNFANHVRVESDLEVTGTMTVANLNVVNNLSVGNDAAIGHDLTVGHNAAVTNDLSVGNNAAVAKNLSVGQNATVTNDLTVNHNAAVTNDLTVGNNAAVAKNLSVGQNATVTNDLTVNHNAAVANDLAVGNNA
;
A
#
# COMPACT_ATOMS: atom_id res chain seq x y z
N MET A 1 -59.88 -33.76 -91.84
CA MET A 1 -60.17 -32.75 -90.79
C MET A 1 -60.23 -33.53 -89.47
N LYS A 2 -59.48 -33.30 -88.40
CA LYS A 2 -58.52 -32.26 -87.98
C LYS A 2 -57.36 -32.95 -87.23
N LYS A 3 -56.23 -32.27 -87.25
CA LYS A 3 -54.92 -32.61 -86.70
C LYS A 3 -54.84 -32.18 -85.22
N GLN A 4 -53.85 -32.74 -84.50
CA GLN A 4 -53.16 -32.16 -83.32
C GLN A 4 -53.91 -32.24 -81.98
N SER A 5 -53.29 -32.41 -80.81
CA SER A 5 -51.88 -32.63 -80.41
C SER A 5 -51.93 -33.09 -78.95
N ASN A 6 -51.12 -34.08 -78.58
CA ASN A 6 -50.87 -34.41 -77.17
C ASN A 6 -50.19 -33.20 -76.50
N PHE A 7 -50.84 -32.62 -75.49
CA PHE A 7 -50.27 -31.51 -74.72
C PHE A 7 -49.35 -32.10 -73.66
N PHE A 8 -48.06 -32.15 -73.97
CA PHE A 8 -46.99 -32.48 -73.03
C PHE A 8 -46.82 -31.28 -72.07
N PHE A 9 -47.11 -31.46 -70.79
CA PHE A 9 -46.83 -30.45 -69.78
C PHE A 9 -45.33 -30.47 -69.48
N MET A 10 -44.58 -29.68 -70.24
CA MET A 10 -43.15 -29.43 -70.02
C MET A 10 -43.03 -28.49 -68.81
N VAL A 11 -42.72 -29.04 -67.63
CA VAL A 11 -42.30 -28.23 -66.48
C VAL A 11 -40.96 -27.62 -66.85
N LEU A 12 -40.98 -26.33 -67.21
CA LEU A 12 -39.81 -25.50 -67.36
C LEU A 12 -39.19 -25.32 -65.96
N LEU A 13 -38.31 -26.24 -65.55
CA LEU A 13 -37.36 -25.95 -64.49
C LEU A 13 -36.44 -24.85 -65.01
N ALA A 14 -36.74 -23.60 -64.67
CA ALA A 14 -35.75 -22.55 -64.68
C ALA A 14 -34.64 -22.99 -63.74
N SER A 15 -33.53 -23.45 -64.32
CA SER A 15 -32.27 -23.64 -63.61
C SER A 15 -31.82 -22.26 -63.12
N LEU A 16 -32.27 -21.88 -61.92
CA LEU A 16 -31.54 -20.91 -61.13
C LEU A 16 -30.10 -21.43 -61.07
N PRO A 17 -29.08 -20.65 -61.45
CA PRO A 17 -27.72 -21.06 -61.20
C PRO A 17 -27.60 -21.24 -59.69
N ILE A 18 -27.53 -22.50 -59.25
CA ILE A 18 -26.98 -22.82 -57.94
C ILE A 18 -25.53 -22.37 -58.05
N VAL A 19 -25.27 -21.13 -57.65
CA VAL A 19 -23.90 -20.70 -57.34
C VAL A 19 -23.47 -21.66 -56.23
N PRO A 20 -22.41 -22.46 -56.41
CA PRO A 20 -21.93 -23.32 -55.35
C PRO A 20 -21.45 -22.41 -54.21
N ILE A 21 -22.33 -22.15 -53.24
CA ILE A 21 -21.95 -21.70 -51.91
C ILE A 21 -21.37 -22.96 -51.28
N PHE A 22 -20.04 -23.10 -51.35
CA PHE A 22 -19.16 -23.68 -50.34
C PHE A 22 -17.79 -23.86 -51.00
N GLY A 23 -16.90 -22.90 -50.80
CA GLY A 23 -15.46 -23.16 -50.87
C GLY A 23 -15.05 -23.96 -49.63
N GLN A 24 -15.44 -25.23 -49.56
CA GLN A 24 -14.81 -26.20 -48.66
C GLN A 24 -13.61 -26.77 -49.41
N SER A 25 -12.42 -26.21 -49.16
CA SER A 25 -11.19 -26.92 -49.51
C SER A 25 -10.98 -28.00 -48.46
N ALA A 26 -11.49 -29.20 -48.71
CA ALA A 26 -11.04 -30.40 -48.02
C ALA A 26 -9.76 -30.89 -48.71
N SER A 27 -8.68 -30.10 -48.63
CA SER A 27 -7.35 -30.58 -49.01
C SER A 27 -6.65 -31.09 -47.74
N GLY A 28 -6.12 -32.31 -47.81
CA GLY A 28 -5.57 -33.05 -46.69
C GLY A 28 -4.43 -32.33 -45.98
N THR A 29 -4.78 -31.54 -44.97
CA THR A 29 -4.09 -31.43 -43.66
C THR A 29 -4.85 -30.55 -42.66
N LYS A 30 -5.91 -29.82 -43.06
CA LYS A 30 -6.99 -29.30 -42.20
C LYS A 30 -8.14 -28.76 -43.08
N PRO A 31 -9.42 -29.01 -42.77
CA PRO A 31 -10.51 -28.28 -43.41
C PRO A 31 -10.51 -26.80 -42.96
N GLU A 32 -10.61 -25.87 -43.89
CA GLU A 32 -10.70 -24.42 -43.63
C GLU A 32 -12.03 -23.83 -44.15
N PHE A 33 -12.58 -22.85 -43.43
CA PHE A 33 -13.73 -22.07 -43.84
C PHE A 33 -13.28 -20.67 -44.29
N LEU A 34 -13.25 -20.44 -45.61
CA LEU A 34 -12.74 -19.20 -46.20
C LEU A 34 -13.87 -18.32 -46.73
N LEU A 35 -13.89 -17.05 -46.31
CA LEU A 35 -14.77 -16.01 -46.83
C LEU A 35 -13.98 -15.03 -47.69
N ASN A 36 -13.97 -15.25 -49.00
CA ASN A 36 -13.24 -14.40 -49.95
C ASN A 36 -14.12 -13.24 -50.44
N ARG A 37 -13.71 -11.99 -50.18
CA ARG A 37 -14.34 -10.78 -50.71
C ARG A 37 -13.41 -10.04 -51.66
N ASN A 38 -13.98 -9.50 -52.74
CA ASN A 38 -13.42 -8.45 -53.58
C ASN A 38 -14.57 -7.50 -53.96
N ASN A 39 -14.25 -6.29 -54.42
CA ASN A 39 -15.24 -5.26 -54.75
C ASN A 39 -15.64 -5.25 -56.23
N SER A 40 -15.30 -6.29 -56.99
CA SER A 40 -15.73 -6.43 -58.39
C SER A 40 -16.89 -7.40 -58.54
N SER A 41 -17.69 -7.22 -59.59
CA SER A 41 -18.69 -8.19 -60.04
C SER A 41 -18.11 -9.36 -60.84
N ASN A 42 -16.81 -9.33 -61.17
CA ASN A 42 -16.14 -10.30 -62.05
C ASN A 42 -15.14 -11.19 -61.27
N GLN A 43 -14.95 -12.43 -61.75
CA GLN A 43 -13.91 -13.35 -61.27
C GLN A 43 -12.51 -12.92 -61.81
N PRO A 44 -11.39 -13.46 -61.30
CA PRO A 44 -10.04 -13.12 -61.77
C PRO A 44 -9.92 -13.19 -63.31
N PRO A 45 -9.13 -12.31 -63.96
CA PRO A 45 -8.12 -11.41 -63.39
C PRO A 45 -8.62 -10.03 -62.92
N ASN A 46 -9.89 -9.68 -63.15
CA ASN A 46 -10.41 -8.30 -62.95
C ASN A 46 -10.89 -8.02 -61.52
N LYS A 47 -10.19 -8.52 -60.50
CA LYS A 47 -10.58 -8.33 -59.09
C LYS A 47 -10.28 -6.90 -58.63
N ILE A 48 -11.30 -6.18 -58.16
CA ILE A 48 -11.10 -4.88 -57.48
C ILE A 48 -10.82 -5.15 -55.99
N PRO A 49 -9.73 -4.61 -55.41
CA PRO A 49 -9.44 -4.75 -53.99
C PRO A 49 -10.55 -4.17 -53.09
N VAL A 50 -10.64 -4.71 -51.88
CA VAL A 50 -11.45 -4.09 -50.81
C VAL A 50 -10.87 -2.74 -50.40
N THR A 51 -11.68 -1.89 -49.77
CA THR A 51 -11.33 -0.54 -49.32
C THR A 51 -11.73 -0.34 -47.86
N SER A 52 -11.24 0.73 -47.21
CA SER A 52 -11.59 1.04 -45.82
C SER A 52 -13.10 1.13 -45.62
N GLY A 53 -13.61 0.48 -44.58
CA GLY A 53 -15.04 0.37 -44.28
C GLY A 53 -15.74 -0.84 -44.92
N ASP A 54 -15.13 -1.53 -45.88
CA ASP A 54 -15.73 -2.72 -46.48
C ASP A 54 -15.85 -3.86 -45.48
N THR A 55 -17.04 -4.48 -45.44
CA THR A 55 -17.26 -5.68 -44.63
C THR A 55 -16.75 -6.93 -45.34
N LEU A 56 -15.68 -7.54 -44.86
CA LEU A 56 -15.12 -8.77 -45.42
C LEU A 56 -16.09 -9.96 -45.33
N GLY A 57 -16.84 -10.04 -44.24
CA GLY A 57 -17.83 -11.09 -44.06
C GLY A 57 -18.53 -11.00 -42.72
N TRP A 58 -19.57 -11.83 -42.61
CA TRP A 58 -20.32 -12.03 -41.38
C TRP A 58 -20.43 -13.51 -41.06
N LEU A 59 -20.27 -13.86 -39.80
CA LEU A 59 -20.83 -15.08 -39.23
C LEU A 59 -22.06 -14.67 -38.42
N ARG A 60 -23.23 -15.21 -38.77
CA ARG A 60 -24.51 -14.82 -38.15
C ARG A 60 -25.27 -16.05 -37.67
N TRP A 61 -25.73 -15.98 -36.42
CA TRP A 61 -26.71 -16.92 -35.89
C TRP A 61 -28.08 -16.26 -35.94
N ARG A 62 -28.97 -16.79 -36.79
CA ARG A 62 -30.29 -16.21 -37.07
C ARG A 62 -31.41 -17.16 -36.66
N GLY A 63 -32.50 -16.58 -36.16
CA GLY A 63 -33.73 -17.30 -35.85
C GLY A 63 -34.93 -16.69 -36.59
N TRP A 64 -35.94 -17.51 -36.83
CA TRP A 64 -37.23 -17.06 -37.35
C TRP A 64 -38.03 -16.37 -36.24
N THR A 65 -38.50 -15.15 -36.47
CA THR A 65 -39.25 -14.39 -35.47
C THR A 65 -40.77 -14.58 -35.63
N PRO A 66 -41.57 -14.28 -34.59
CA PRO A 66 -43.04 -14.28 -34.69
C PRO A 66 -43.62 -13.30 -35.72
N THR A 67 -42.83 -12.34 -36.20
CA THR A 67 -43.21 -11.40 -37.27
C THR A 67 -42.79 -11.88 -38.65
N GLU A 68 -42.55 -13.19 -38.80
CA GLU A 68 -42.24 -13.87 -40.07
C GLU A 68 -41.00 -13.33 -40.80
N ILE A 69 -39.95 -12.99 -40.04
CA ILE A 69 -38.65 -12.60 -40.60
C ILE A 69 -37.51 -13.36 -39.90
N TYR A 70 -36.41 -13.58 -40.60
CA TYR A 70 -35.17 -14.03 -39.95
C TYR A 70 -34.47 -12.84 -39.29
N SER A 71 -34.23 -12.90 -37.99
CA SER A 71 -33.44 -11.91 -37.25
C SER A 71 -32.16 -12.54 -36.71
N SER A 72 -31.05 -11.79 -36.76
CA SER A 72 -29.81 -12.21 -36.09
C SER A 72 -29.93 -12.04 -34.57
N GLY A 73 -29.54 -13.07 -33.83
CA GLY A 73 -29.39 -13.01 -32.36
C GLY A 73 -27.98 -12.65 -31.94
N ALA A 74 -26.97 -13.08 -32.70
CA ALA A 74 -25.56 -12.74 -32.51
C ALA A 74 -24.85 -12.69 -33.86
N GLU A 75 -23.84 -11.84 -33.96
CA GLU A 75 -23.08 -11.62 -35.18
C GLU A 75 -21.60 -11.41 -34.87
N ILE A 76 -20.74 -11.99 -35.69
CA ILE A 76 -19.33 -11.62 -35.78
C ILE A 76 -19.10 -11.01 -37.15
N ARG A 77 -18.50 -9.82 -37.18
CA ARG A 77 -18.16 -9.10 -38.42
C ARG A 77 -16.67 -8.88 -38.49
N ALA A 78 -16.09 -9.19 -39.65
CA ALA A 78 -14.77 -8.67 -40.03
C ALA A 78 -14.96 -7.55 -41.05
N TYR A 79 -14.27 -6.43 -40.88
CA TYR A 79 -14.28 -5.33 -41.84
C TYR A 79 -12.91 -4.68 -41.95
N VAL A 80 -12.65 -4.05 -43.10
CA VAL A 80 -11.40 -3.38 -43.39
C VAL A 80 -11.33 -2.08 -42.58
N SER A 81 -10.36 -1.97 -41.69
CA SER A 81 -10.20 -0.84 -40.76
C SER A 81 -9.37 0.31 -41.31
N GLY A 82 -8.61 0.08 -42.38
CA GLY A 82 -7.75 1.07 -43.02
C GLY A 82 -7.50 0.78 -44.50
N ALA A 83 -6.77 1.63 -45.21
CA ALA A 83 -6.44 1.38 -46.61
C ALA A 83 -5.53 0.14 -46.74
N PRO A 84 -5.86 -0.86 -47.58
CA PRO A 84 -4.96 -1.98 -47.85
C PRO A 84 -3.63 -1.53 -48.46
N VAL A 85 -2.53 -2.17 -48.07
CA VAL A 85 -1.17 -1.87 -48.56
C VAL A 85 -0.48 -3.16 -48.97
N GLY A 86 -0.14 -3.29 -50.25
CA GLY A 86 0.46 -4.52 -50.80
C GLY A 86 -0.45 -5.73 -50.54
N ASN A 87 0.08 -6.74 -49.84
CA ASN A 87 -0.65 -7.95 -49.45
C ASN A 87 -1.30 -7.88 -48.05
N TYR A 88 -1.26 -6.72 -47.39
CA TYR A 88 -1.82 -6.52 -46.05
C TYR A 88 -3.16 -5.79 -46.13
N ILE A 89 -4.17 -6.33 -45.44
CA ILE A 89 -5.51 -5.75 -45.32
C ILE A 89 -5.76 -5.50 -43.82
N PRO A 90 -5.57 -4.27 -43.31
CA PRO A 90 -5.88 -3.96 -41.92
C PRO A 90 -7.37 -4.21 -41.67
N SER A 91 -7.69 -5.05 -40.68
CA SER A 91 -9.04 -5.51 -40.45
C SER A 91 -9.36 -5.61 -38.96
N ASN A 92 -10.52 -5.11 -38.57
CA ASN A 92 -11.05 -5.29 -37.23
C ASN A 92 -12.07 -6.44 -37.21
N MET A 93 -12.16 -7.12 -36.06
CA MET A 93 -13.20 -8.11 -35.79
C MET A 93 -14.09 -7.64 -34.65
N VAL A 94 -15.40 -7.71 -34.85
CA VAL A 94 -16.40 -7.21 -33.90
C VAL A 94 -17.37 -8.31 -33.52
N PHE A 95 -17.65 -8.43 -32.23
CA PHE A 95 -18.62 -9.35 -31.65
C PHE A 95 -19.84 -8.57 -31.16
N LYS A 96 -21.01 -8.90 -31.74
CA LYS A 96 -22.30 -8.29 -31.42
C LYS A 96 -23.25 -9.35 -30.87
N VAL A 97 -24.00 -8.98 -29.84
CA VAL A 97 -25.01 -9.86 -29.23
C VAL A 97 -26.29 -9.06 -29.01
N GLY A 98 -27.41 -9.54 -29.55
CA GLY A 98 -28.74 -8.91 -29.50
C GLY A 98 -28.99 -7.84 -30.57
N LYS A 99 -30.27 -7.68 -30.96
CA LYS A 99 -30.71 -6.68 -31.95
C LYS A 99 -30.64 -5.28 -31.34
N GLY A 100 -29.82 -4.41 -31.93
CA GLY A 100 -29.71 -3.00 -31.51
C GLY A 100 -28.81 -2.75 -30.29
N LEU A 101 -28.12 -3.77 -29.79
CA LEU A 101 -27.12 -3.60 -28.72
C LEU A 101 -25.76 -3.18 -29.32
N PRO A 102 -24.97 -2.38 -28.59
CA PRO A 102 -23.65 -1.95 -29.05
C PRO A 102 -22.69 -3.14 -29.17
N ASP A 103 -21.59 -2.90 -29.88
CA ASP A 103 -20.46 -3.82 -30.00
C ASP A 103 -20.01 -4.23 -28.59
N ARG A 104 -20.02 -5.54 -28.30
CA ARG A 104 -19.68 -6.04 -26.96
C ARG A 104 -18.18 -6.24 -26.81
N MET A 105 -17.53 -6.68 -27.88
CA MET A 105 -16.09 -6.85 -27.94
C MET A 105 -15.58 -6.51 -29.34
N ILE A 106 -14.44 -5.82 -29.41
CA ILE A 106 -13.70 -5.55 -30.64
C ILE A 106 -12.26 -6.05 -30.49
N ILE A 107 -11.72 -6.59 -31.58
CA ILE A 107 -10.29 -6.82 -31.76
C ILE A 107 -9.85 -5.93 -32.90
N LEU A 108 -8.95 -4.99 -32.60
CA LEU A 108 -8.38 -4.08 -33.59
C LEU A 108 -7.29 -4.77 -34.41
N ASP A 109 -6.97 -4.23 -35.59
CA ASP A 109 -5.89 -4.75 -36.44
C ASP A 109 -4.49 -4.70 -35.80
N ASN A 110 -4.31 -3.85 -34.77
CA ASN A 110 -3.11 -3.80 -33.94
C ASN A 110 -3.10 -4.83 -32.78
N GLY A 111 -4.15 -5.66 -32.66
CA GLY A 111 -4.29 -6.71 -31.66
C GLY A 111 -4.93 -6.29 -30.33
N TYR A 112 -5.27 -5.01 -30.14
CA TYR A 112 -5.91 -4.55 -28.91
C TYR A 112 -7.34 -5.08 -28.83
N VAL A 113 -7.73 -5.49 -27.62
CA VAL A 113 -9.05 -6.03 -27.31
C VAL A 113 -9.83 -5.05 -26.45
N GLY A 114 -10.94 -4.53 -26.96
CA GLY A 114 -11.87 -3.71 -26.21
C GLY A 114 -13.12 -4.50 -25.83
N VAL A 115 -13.56 -4.41 -24.58
CA VAL A 115 -14.86 -4.91 -24.10
C VAL A 115 -15.70 -3.70 -23.68
N ASN A 116 -16.86 -3.55 -24.30
CA ASN A 116 -17.73 -2.36 -24.16
C ASN A 116 -17.07 -1.03 -24.56
N THR A 117 -15.94 -1.07 -25.28
CA THR A 117 -15.25 0.10 -25.83
C THR A 117 -14.80 -0.17 -27.28
N PRO A 118 -15.16 0.68 -28.26
CA PRO A 118 -14.77 0.48 -29.66
C PRO A 118 -13.34 0.97 -29.95
N ALA A 119 -12.71 1.69 -29.03
CA ALA A 119 -11.40 2.31 -29.19
C ALA A 119 -10.51 2.03 -27.97
N PRO A 120 -10.14 0.76 -27.71
CA PRO A 120 -9.31 0.39 -26.56
C PRO A 120 -7.99 1.17 -26.55
N GLN A 121 -7.63 1.72 -25.39
CA GLN A 121 -6.36 2.43 -25.18
C GLN A 121 -5.26 1.51 -24.67
N PHE A 122 -5.65 0.37 -24.09
CA PHE A 122 -4.76 -0.67 -23.59
C PHE A 122 -4.94 -1.98 -24.37
N ALA A 123 -3.95 -2.86 -24.31
CA ALA A 123 -3.98 -4.15 -25.00
C ALA A 123 -5.23 -4.99 -24.65
N LEU A 124 -5.70 -4.88 -23.40
CA LEU A 124 -7.02 -5.28 -22.97
C LEU A 124 -7.66 -4.10 -22.24
N ASP A 125 -8.77 -3.60 -22.76
CA ASP A 125 -9.50 -2.47 -22.20
C ASP A 125 -10.96 -2.86 -21.93
N VAL A 126 -11.44 -2.61 -20.72
CA VAL A 126 -12.77 -3.03 -20.25
C VAL A 126 -13.44 -1.82 -19.62
N GLU A 127 -14.37 -1.18 -20.35
CA GLU A 127 -15.13 -0.02 -19.86
C GLU A 127 -16.39 -0.46 -19.08
N THR A 128 -16.18 -1.33 -18.09
CA THR A 128 -17.19 -1.90 -17.17
C THR A 128 -16.48 -2.71 -16.08
N ASP A 129 -17.20 -3.56 -15.35
CA ASP A 129 -16.65 -4.40 -14.29
C ASP A 129 -15.96 -5.64 -14.86
N ALA A 130 -14.82 -6.00 -14.27
CA ALA A 130 -14.12 -7.24 -14.54
C ALA A 130 -14.09 -8.11 -13.28
N ARG A 131 -14.51 -9.37 -13.39
CA ARG A 131 -14.42 -10.36 -12.31
C ARG A 131 -13.44 -11.47 -12.66
N VAL A 132 -12.41 -11.64 -11.84
CA VAL A 132 -11.46 -12.76 -11.93
C VAL A 132 -11.80 -13.78 -10.84
N LYS A 133 -12.22 -15.00 -11.23
CA LYS A 133 -12.60 -16.05 -10.26
C LYS A 133 -11.40 -16.71 -9.55
N ALA A 134 -10.24 -16.67 -10.19
CA ALA A 134 -9.00 -17.24 -9.67
C ALA A 134 -8.00 -16.10 -9.41
N ASN A 135 -6.75 -16.28 -9.80
CA ASN A 135 -5.69 -15.31 -9.54
C ASN A 135 -5.58 -14.28 -10.68
N LEU A 136 -5.53 -13.00 -10.33
CA LEU A 136 -5.01 -11.96 -11.21
C LEU A 136 -3.50 -11.87 -11.00
N ARG A 137 -2.70 -12.14 -12.04
CA ARG A 137 -1.24 -11.95 -12.02
C ARG A 137 -0.91 -10.70 -12.83
N ILE A 138 -0.16 -9.77 -12.24
CA ILE A 138 0.30 -8.56 -12.90
C ILE A 138 1.84 -8.59 -12.88
N GLY A 139 2.45 -8.73 -14.06
CA GLY A 139 3.91 -8.77 -14.22
C GLY A 139 4.52 -7.40 -14.48
N GLY A 140 5.86 -7.33 -14.47
CA GLY A 140 6.59 -6.08 -14.73
C GLY A 140 6.27 -4.98 -13.72
N ASN A 141 6.12 -3.74 -14.20
CA ASN A 141 5.76 -2.57 -13.38
C ASN A 141 4.24 -2.41 -13.21
N GLY A 142 3.54 -3.53 -13.00
CA GLY A 142 2.08 -3.58 -12.89
C GLY A 142 1.51 -2.56 -11.91
N LYS A 143 0.65 -1.67 -12.39
CA LYS A 143 0.00 -0.62 -11.59
C LYS A 143 -1.50 -0.87 -11.53
N ILE A 144 -2.07 -0.89 -10.32
CA ILE A 144 -3.51 -0.78 -10.10
C ILE A 144 -3.78 0.66 -9.72
N ALA A 145 -4.36 1.43 -10.65
CA ALA A 145 -4.75 2.81 -10.44
C ALA A 145 -6.27 2.90 -10.49
N LEU A 146 -6.86 3.60 -9.52
CA LEU A 146 -8.29 3.84 -9.48
C LEU A 146 -8.54 5.31 -9.84
N LYS A 147 -9.58 5.56 -10.63
CA LYS A 147 -10.00 6.92 -10.98
C LYS A 147 -10.58 7.66 -9.76
N GLU A 148 -11.12 6.92 -8.80
CA GLU A 148 -11.83 7.40 -7.60
C GLU A 148 -11.38 6.61 -6.36
N SER A 149 -11.94 6.90 -5.19
CA SER A 149 -11.61 6.21 -3.94
C SER A 149 -12.03 4.73 -3.97
N LEU A 150 -11.20 3.88 -3.35
CA LEU A 150 -11.59 2.50 -3.06
C LEU A 150 -12.34 2.45 -1.74
N ASP A 151 -13.55 1.89 -1.72
CA ASP A 151 -14.28 1.70 -0.45
C ASP A 151 -13.54 0.75 0.49
N LYS A 152 -12.93 -0.32 -0.06
CA LYS A 152 -12.23 -1.33 0.74
C LYS A 152 -11.22 -2.13 -0.08
N LEU A 153 -10.00 -2.26 0.45
CA LEU A 153 -9.05 -3.32 0.06
C LEU A 153 -9.05 -4.41 1.14
N ILE A 154 -9.31 -5.66 0.77
CA ILE A 154 -9.25 -6.81 1.69
C ILE A 154 -8.00 -7.63 1.41
N ILE A 155 -7.20 -7.86 2.44
CA ILE A 155 -6.01 -8.71 2.41
C ILE A 155 -6.20 -9.78 3.47
N ASN A 156 -6.47 -11.01 3.03
CA ASN A 156 -6.69 -12.12 3.96
C ASN A 156 -5.39 -12.50 4.68
N PRO A 157 -5.45 -13.17 5.84
CA PRO A 157 -4.26 -13.54 6.63
C PRO A 157 -3.20 -14.37 5.89
N ALA A 158 -3.60 -15.07 4.82
CA ALA A 158 -2.67 -15.84 3.98
C ALA A 158 -1.93 -14.98 2.93
N ASN A 159 -2.31 -13.71 2.78
CA ASN A 159 -1.70 -12.78 1.83
C ASN A 159 -0.70 -11.89 2.57
N ASN A 160 0.46 -11.67 1.96
CA ASN A 160 1.50 -10.78 2.47
C ASN A 160 1.97 -9.83 1.37
N PHE A 161 2.41 -8.63 1.76
CA PHE A 161 3.21 -7.77 0.90
C PHE A 161 4.68 -8.16 1.05
N ALA A 162 5.31 -8.59 -0.05
CA ALA A 162 6.69 -9.09 0.01
C ALA A 162 7.72 -8.00 0.38
N ASN A 163 7.43 -6.73 0.10
CA ASN A 163 8.35 -5.61 0.31
C ASN A 163 7.68 -4.52 1.15
N HIS A 164 7.39 -3.37 0.55
CA HIS A 164 6.91 -2.19 1.27
C HIS A 164 5.41 -1.98 1.08
N VAL A 165 4.76 -1.53 2.17
CA VAL A 165 3.46 -0.87 2.13
C VAL A 165 3.69 0.59 2.45
N ARG A 166 3.21 1.49 1.60
CA ARG A 166 3.29 2.93 1.81
C ARG A 166 1.87 3.49 1.91
N VAL A 167 1.61 4.24 2.98
CA VAL A 167 0.38 5.00 3.21
C VAL A 167 0.76 6.46 3.22
N GLU A 168 0.19 7.25 2.31
CA GLU A 168 0.55 8.67 2.12
C GLU A 168 -0.15 9.61 3.13
N SER A 169 -1.20 9.12 3.78
CA SER A 169 -2.01 9.87 4.73
C SER A 169 -2.16 9.05 6.01
N ASP A 170 -3.37 8.86 6.49
CA ASP A 170 -3.61 8.21 7.77
C ASP A 170 -3.63 6.69 7.66
N LEU A 171 -3.02 6.03 8.65
CA LEU A 171 -3.16 4.60 8.89
C LEU A 171 -3.87 4.43 10.24
N GLU A 172 -5.10 3.94 10.20
CA GLU A 172 -5.83 3.52 11.40
C GLU A 172 -5.71 2.00 11.56
N VAL A 173 -5.29 1.55 12.73
CA VAL A 173 -5.25 0.12 13.10
C VAL A 173 -6.14 -0.09 14.32
N THR A 174 -7.27 -0.77 14.13
CA THR A 174 -8.24 -1.06 15.20
C THR A 174 -7.87 -2.28 16.05
N GLY A 175 -6.91 -3.07 15.60
CA GLY A 175 -6.38 -4.24 16.30
C GLY A 175 -4.92 -4.05 16.72
N THR A 176 -4.21 -5.16 16.90
CA THR A 176 -2.78 -5.13 17.25
C THR A 176 -1.91 -4.83 16.03
N MET A 177 -1.00 -3.86 16.16
CA MET A 177 0.10 -3.64 15.22
C MET A 177 1.41 -4.12 15.86
N THR A 178 2.14 -5.00 15.18
CA THR A 178 3.52 -5.38 15.58
C THR A 178 4.50 -4.77 14.60
N VAL A 179 5.48 -4.01 15.11
CA VAL A 179 6.49 -3.32 14.30
C VAL A 179 7.87 -3.71 14.82
N ALA A 180 8.72 -4.30 13.97
CA ALA A 180 10.07 -4.67 14.37
C ALA A 180 11.00 -3.46 14.51
N ASN A 181 10.89 -2.48 13.62
CA ASN A 181 11.66 -1.24 13.64
C ASN A 181 10.75 -0.05 13.35
N LEU A 182 10.62 0.86 14.31
CA LEU A 182 9.80 2.06 14.18
C LEU A 182 10.70 3.31 14.19
N ASN A 183 10.64 4.10 13.12
CA ASN A 183 11.26 5.42 13.08
C ASN A 183 10.16 6.49 13.00
N VAL A 184 10.12 7.38 14.01
CA VAL A 184 9.13 8.47 14.09
C VAL A 184 9.87 9.78 13.90
N VAL A 185 9.54 10.52 12.84
CA VAL A 185 10.23 11.78 12.49
C VAL A 185 9.74 12.96 13.32
N ASN A 186 8.43 13.03 13.57
CA ASN A 186 7.81 14.17 14.25
C ASN A 186 7.43 13.79 15.69
N ASN A 187 6.21 13.27 15.87
CA ASN A 187 5.65 13.02 17.18
C ASN A 187 5.22 11.56 17.31
N LEU A 188 5.52 10.96 18.46
CA LEU A 188 4.96 9.70 18.90
C LEU A 188 4.18 9.97 20.19
N SER A 189 2.87 9.75 20.16
CA SER A 189 2.05 9.69 21.36
C SER A 189 1.82 8.24 21.72
N VAL A 190 2.25 7.83 22.91
CA VAL A 190 2.00 6.49 23.45
C VAL A 190 1.02 6.64 24.60
N GLY A 191 -0.06 5.86 24.58
CA GLY A 191 -1.07 5.85 25.64
C GLY A 191 -0.57 5.18 26.92
N ASN A 192 -1.53 4.85 27.80
CA ASN A 192 -1.26 4.18 29.07
C ASN A 192 -0.62 2.79 28.85
N ASP A 193 0.02 2.28 29.90
CA ASP A 193 0.60 0.93 29.97
C ASP A 193 1.74 0.66 28.97
N ALA A 194 2.45 1.72 28.56
CA ALA A 194 3.67 1.61 27.78
C ALA A 194 4.77 0.87 28.58
N ALA A 195 5.13 -0.34 28.16
CA ALA A 195 6.24 -1.10 28.74
C ALA A 195 7.48 -1.04 27.84
N ILE A 196 8.63 -0.68 28.41
CA ILE A 196 9.92 -0.70 27.73
C ILE A 196 10.83 -1.70 28.44
N GLY A 197 11.14 -2.81 27.78
CA GLY A 197 11.81 -3.96 28.40
C GLY A 197 13.35 -3.90 28.43
N HIS A 198 13.96 -3.02 27.63
CA HIS A 198 15.41 -2.83 27.59
C HIS A 198 15.73 -1.34 27.73
N ASP A 199 16.46 -0.76 26.79
CA ASP A 199 16.95 0.60 26.93
C ASP A 199 15.91 1.64 26.48
N LEU A 200 15.65 2.60 27.35
CA LEU A 200 14.96 3.85 27.03
C LEU A 200 15.95 5.00 27.17
N THR A 201 16.25 5.70 26.07
CA THR A 201 16.96 6.97 26.13
C THR A 201 15.96 8.11 25.92
N VAL A 202 15.80 8.97 26.92
CA VAL A 202 14.92 10.16 26.85
C VAL A 202 15.79 11.42 26.70
N GLY A 203 15.50 12.23 25.67
CA GLY A 203 16.28 13.43 25.33
C GLY A 203 15.92 14.69 26.14
N HIS A 204 16.33 15.85 25.63
CA HIS A 204 16.11 17.14 26.28
C HIS A 204 14.61 17.45 26.48
N ASN A 205 14.30 18.16 27.57
CA ASN A 205 12.94 18.55 27.98
C ASN A 205 12.00 17.38 28.35
N ALA A 206 12.57 16.25 28.79
CA ALA A 206 11.83 15.20 29.46
C ALA A 206 11.14 15.77 30.71
N ALA A 207 9.80 15.71 30.74
CA ALA A 207 9.01 16.06 31.91
C ALA A 207 8.39 14.78 32.49
N VAL A 208 8.64 14.54 33.78
CA VAL A 208 7.93 13.51 34.55
C VAL A 208 7.03 14.28 35.52
N THR A 209 5.71 14.15 35.35
CA THR A 209 4.73 15.00 36.06
C THR A 209 4.21 14.38 37.35
N ASN A 210 4.38 13.06 37.52
CA ASN A 210 4.01 12.32 38.73
C ASN A 210 5.29 11.73 39.35
N ASP A 211 5.27 10.44 39.66
CA ASP A 211 6.38 9.78 40.32
C ASP A 211 7.44 9.31 39.30
N LEU A 212 8.69 9.67 39.58
CA LEU A 212 9.86 9.09 38.94
C LEU A 212 10.55 8.17 39.96
N SER A 213 10.50 6.86 39.75
CA SER A 213 11.36 5.93 40.47
C SER A 213 12.69 5.81 39.73
N VAL A 214 13.78 6.23 40.35
CA VAL A 214 15.14 6.06 39.82
C VAL A 214 15.83 4.95 40.59
N GLY A 215 16.36 3.95 39.88
CA GLY A 215 17.09 2.83 40.48
C GLY A 215 18.46 3.24 41.04
N ASN A 216 19.19 2.25 41.56
CA ASN A 216 20.54 2.43 42.11
C ASN A 216 21.51 3.02 41.06
N ASN A 217 22.50 3.79 41.52
CA ASN A 217 23.54 4.45 40.70
C ASN A 217 23.05 5.60 39.78
N ALA A 218 21.96 6.28 40.16
CA ALA A 218 21.55 7.52 39.53
C ALA A 218 22.63 8.60 39.65
N ALA A 219 23.11 9.14 38.51
CA ALA A 219 24.06 10.25 38.49
C ALA A 219 23.32 11.57 38.20
N VAL A 220 23.46 12.56 39.10
CA VAL A 220 22.93 13.91 38.91
C VAL A 220 24.10 14.83 38.54
N ALA A 221 24.16 15.25 37.27
CA ALA A 221 25.34 15.92 36.70
C ALA A 221 25.51 17.41 37.07
N LYS A 222 24.53 18.03 37.73
CA LYS A 222 24.57 19.46 38.08
C LYS A 222 24.11 19.70 39.52
N ASN A 223 22.89 20.22 39.68
CA ASN A 223 22.37 20.59 40.98
C ASN A 223 21.31 19.57 41.40
N LEU A 224 21.50 18.96 42.55
CA LEU A 224 20.47 18.22 43.25
C LEU A 224 19.92 19.12 44.37
N SER A 225 18.67 19.57 44.23
CA SER A 225 17.94 20.19 45.34
C SER A 225 17.24 19.08 46.11
N VAL A 226 17.68 18.81 47.33
CA VAL A 226 17.00 17.85 48.22
C VAL A 226 16.13 18.64 49.20
N GLY A 227 14.85 18.30 49.29
CA GLY A 227 13.91 18.90 50.23
C GLY A 227 14.23 18.55 51.69
N GLN A 228 13.36 18.97 52.61
CA GLN A 228 13.52 18.66 54.03
C GLN A 228 13.50 17.14 54.28
N ASN A 229 14.26 16.69 55.28
CA ASN A 229 14.38 15.29 55.72
C ASN A 229 15.15 14.35 54.76
N ALA A 230 16.16 14.88 54.07
CA ALA A 230 17.14 14.06 53.36
C ALA A 230 17.88 13.13 54.33
N THR A 231 17.81 11.80 54.12
CA THR A 231 18.59 10.81 54.87
C THR A 231 19.77 10.34 54.02
N VAL A 232 20.99 10.59 54.48
CA VAL A 232 22.22 10.02 53.90
C VAL A 232 22.67 8.91 54.83
N THR A 233 22.68 7.67 54.34
CA THR A 233 22.92 6.47 55.18
C THR A 233 24.38 6.03 55.26
N ASN A 234 25.25 6.60 54.42
CA ASN A 234 26.68 6.31 54.36
C ASN A 234 27.48 7.63 54.47
N ASP A 235 28.59 7.75 53.75
CA ASP A 235 29.49 8.90 53.85
C ASP A 235 28.95 10.13 53.10
N LEU A 236 28.88 11.26 53.79
CA LEU A 236 28.68 12.58 53.19
C LEU A 236 30.02 13.31 53.09
N THR A 237 30.56 13.44 51.88
CA THR A 237 31.74 14.29 51.62
C THR A 237 31.30 15.67 51.15
N VAL A 238 31.51 16.71 51.96
CA VAL A 238 31.24 18.11 51.57
C VAL A 238 32.56 18.82 51.27
N ASN A 239 32.84 19.08 50.00
CA ASN A 239 34.17 19.53 49.58
C ASN A 239 34.43 21.03 49.74
N HIS A 240 33.47 21.85 50.18
CA HIS A 240 33.58 23.32 50.38
C HIS A 240 32.84 23.76 51.65
N ASN A 241 32.66 25.08 51.86
CA ASN A 241 31.95 25.65 53.02
C ASN A 241 30.56 25.02 53.20
N ALA A 242 30.43 24.16 54.20
CA ALA A 242 29.15 23.68 54.69
C ALA A 242 28.62 24.68 55.72
N ALA A 243 27.43 25.22 55.50
CA ALA A 243 26.71 25.99 56.52
C ALA A 243 25.69 25.05 57.17
N VAL A 244 25.92 24.68 58.42
CA VAL A 244 24.92 24.01 59.26
C VAL A 244 24.21 25.11 60.03
N THR A 245 22.94 25.34 59.72
CA THR A 245 22.17 26.46 60.29
C THR A 245 21.52 26.14 61.64
N ASN A 246 21.52 24.86 62.04
CA ASN A 246 20.98 24.36 63.31
C ASN A 246 22.08 23.55 64.03
N ASP A 247 21.72 22.45 64.70
CA ASP A 247 22.66 21.67 65.49
C ASP A 247 23.59 20.81 64.61
N LEU A 248 24.88 20.89 64.90
CA LEU A 248 25.90 19.98 64.37
C LEU A 248 26.35 19.05 65.50
N THR A 249 25.91 17.80 65.47
CA THR A 249 26.46 16.75 66.32
C THR A 249 27.68 16.15 65.63
N VAL A 250 28.88 16.40 66.15
CA VAL A 250 30.10 15.74 65.68
C VAL A 250 30.43 14.59 66.63
N GLY A 251 30.59 13.38 66.09
CA GLY A 251 31.01 12.20 66.86
C GLY A 251 32.48 12.28 67.31
N ASN A 252 32.95 11.21 67.97
CA ASN A 252 34.33 11.12 68.47
C ASN A 252 35.38 11.33 67.35
N ASN A 253 36.50 11.96 67.70
CA ASN A 253 37.65 12.27 66.83
C ASN A 253 37.44 13.36 65.75
N ALA A 254 36.72 14.42 66.11
CA ALA A 254 36.67 15.64 65.29
C ALA A 254 38.05 16.35 65.26
N ALA A 255 38.62 16.53 64.07
CA ALA A 255 39.84 17.33 63.88
C ALA A 255 39.49 18.70 63.27
N VAL A 256 39.77 19.79 63.99
CA VAL A 256 39.62 21.16 63.49
C VAL A 256 40.98 21.68 63.04
N ALA A 257 41.20 21.81 61.74
CA ALA A 257 42.52 22.07 61.16
C ALA A 257 43.02 23.52 61.28
N LYS A 258 42.18 24.48 61.72
CA LYS A 258 42.55 25.90 61.82
C LYS A 258 42.06 26.52 63.15
N ASN A 259 41.00 27.31 63.10
CA ASN A 259 40.48 28.00 64.28
C ASN A 259 39.19 27.30 64.73
N LEU A 260 39.16 26.89 65.99
CA LEU A 260 37.93 26.53 66.67
C LEU A 260 37.43 27.76 67.44
N SER A 261 36.30 28.33 67.02
CA SER A 261 35.56 29.30 67.83
C SER A 261 34.39 28.57 68.46
N VAL A 262 34.46 28.35 69.77
CA VAL A 262 33.31 27.87 70.55
C VAL A 262 32.62 29.09 71.14
N GLY A 263 31.29 29.13 71.06
CA GLY A 263 30.48 30.14 71.74
C GLY A 263 30.54 30.01 73.27
N GLN A 264 29.53 30.52 73.96
CA GLN A 264 29.47 30.40 75.43
C GLN A 264 29.42 28.93 75.87
N ASN A 265 30.17 28.60 76.92
CA ASN A 265 30.25 27.29 77.59
C ASN A 265 30.77 26.15 76.69
N ALA A 266 32.10 25.99 76.67
CA ALA A 266 32.76 24.79 76.16
C ALA A 266 33.07 23.82 77.32
N THR A 267 32.58 22.59 77.25
CA THR A 267 32.94 21.52 78.20
C THR A 267 33.90 20.56 77.52
N VAL A 268 35.13 20.45 78.04
CA VAL A 268 36.07 19.40 77.65
C VAL A 268 36.07 18.35 78.74
N THR A 269 35.68 17.11 78.39
CA THR A 269 35.48 16.02 79.38
C THR A 269 36.73 15.16 79.60
N ASN A 270 37.77 15.33 78.77
CA ASN A 270 39.06 14.65 78.86
C ASN A 270 40.19 15.70 78.77
N ASP A 271 41.36 15.32 78.26
CA ASP A 271 42.51 16.21 78.18
C ASP A 271 42.32 17.34 77.15
N LEU A 272 42.56 18.57 77.58
CA LEU A 272 42.73 19.72 76.71
C LEU A 272 44.23 20.02 76.58
N THR A 273 44.79 19.84 75.39
CA THR A 273 46.16 20.29 75.09
C THR A 273 46.10 21.60 74.31
N VAL A 274 46.66 22.68 74.88
CA VAL A 274 46.83 23.97 74.18
C VAL A 274 48.31 24.19 73.89
N ASN A 275 48.70 24.06 72.63
CA ASN A 275 50.12 24.07 72.23
C ASN A 275 50.76 25.47 72.21
N HIS A 276 49.98 26.54 72.36
CA HIS A 276 50.44 27.94 72.29
C HIS A 276 49.68 28.80 73.33
N ASN A 277 49.68 30.13 73.17
CA ASN A 277 49.05 31.03 74.13
C ASN A 277 47.54 30.77 74.28
N ALA A 278 47.12 30.52 75.52
CA ALA A 278 45.72 30.58 75.92
C ALA A 278 45.44 31.97 76.51
N ALA A 279 44.36 32.60 76.07
CA ALA A 279 43.84 33.82 76.70
C ALA A 279 42.45 33.51 77.28
N VAL A 280 42.30 33.68 78.59
CA VAL A 280 41.00 33.61 79.27
C VAL A 280 40.60 35.02 79.64
N ALA A 281 39.51 35.52 79.04
CA ALA A 281 39.08 36.90 79.20
C ALA A 281 38.31 37.16 80.50
N ASN A 282 37.72 36.12 81.09
CA ASN A 282 36.93 36.19 82.30
C ASN A 282 37.45 35.12 83.28
N ASP A 283 36.58 34.27 83.81
CA ASP A 283 36.95 33.30 84.84
C ASP A 283 37.46 31.97 84.25
N LEU A 284 38.51 31.42 84.87
CA LEU A 284 38.99 30.06 84.64
C LEU A 284 38.77 29.25 85.92
N ALA A 285 37.89 28.26 85.87
CA ALA A 285 37.78 27.25 86.91
C ALA A 285 38.50 25.97 86.45
N VAL A 286 39.63 25.66 87.08
CA VAL A 286 40.34 24.38 86.88
C VAL A 286 40.06 23.48 88.07
N GLY A 287 39.32 22.39 87.84
CA GLY A 287 39.17 21.32 88.81
C GLY A 287 40.29 20.29 88.62
N ASN A 288 40.90 19.83 89.72
CA ASN A 288 41.74 18.63 89.66
C ASN A 288 40.86 17.39 89.60
N ASN A 289 41.15 16.48 88.68
CA ASN A 289 40.73 15.09 88.78
C ASN A 289 41.92 14.35 89.41
N ALA A 290 41.80 13.96 90.69
CA ALA A 290 42.77 13.06 91.32
C ALA A 290 42.54 11.63 90.82
#